data_AF-A0A3P8ZBK5-F1
#
_entry.id   AF-A0A3P8ZBK5-F1
#
_cell.length_a   1.000
_cell.length_b   1.000
_cell.length_c   1.000
_cell.angle_alpha   90.00
_cell.angle_beta   90.00
_cell.angle_gamma   90.00
#
_symmetry.space_group_name_H-M   'P 1'
#
loop_
_entity.id
_entity.type
_entity.pdbx_description
1 polymer ?
#
loop_
_entity_poly.entity_id
_entity_poly.type
_entity_poly.pdbx_seq_one_letter_code
_entity_poly.pdbx_strand_id
1 'polypeptide(L)'
;MACTDTEEIKTDFLQYEKTEDKVEYLKQVTETVSKHCNASIPLRKPEGSEWKIGGQDVTCYSEDDGTVKEWGIFYLPEIVKMEILGAVENLPFPTECGQLVIMLCEDRHVYAYDGEEMHLVASSLKDLFDSGLQYPGFSIYYRGECFKDMVRIQKLEKEHQELLKTLQQRLKLIQSPQASGGQVEDVGSVSMWKRMLKMFVQKTI
;
A
#
# COMPACT_ATOMS: atom_id res chain seq x y z
N MET A 1 -22.20 -33.23 -10.61
CA MET A 1 -23.01 -32.19 -11.28
C MET A 1 -22.58 -30.76 -10.88
N ALA A 2 -21.35 -30.54 -10.37
CA ALA A 2 -20.89 -29.22 -9.89
C ALA A 2 -20.10 -28.38 -10.91
N CYS A 3 -20.08 -28.78 -12.20
CA CYS A 3 -19.15 -28.20 -13.18
C CYS A 3 -19.71 -27.00 -13.96
N THR A 4 -21.04 -26.80 -13.98
CA THR A 4 -21.67 -25.74 -14.78
C THR A 4 -21.64 -24.38 -14.10
N ASP A 5 -21.83 -24.38 -12.77
CA ASP A 5 -22.10 -23.15 -12.03
C ASP A 5 -20.80 -22.37 -11.79
N THR A 6 -19.67 -23.07 -11.53
CA THR A 6 -18.35 -22.43 -11.37
C THR A 6 -17.85 -21.77 -12.64
N GLU A 7 -18.08 -22.38 -13.82
CA GLU A 7 -17.63 -21.79 -15.10
C GLU A 7 -18.47 -20.56 -15.49
N GLU A 8 -19.77 -20.55 -15.16
CA GLU A 8 -20.61 -19.36 -15.30
C GLU A 8 -20.10 -18.23 -14.40
N ILE A 9 -19.89 -18.52 -13.11
CA ILE A 9 -19.38 -17.53 -12.14
C ILE A 9 -18.04 -16.96 -12.61
N LYS A 10 -17.11 -17.84 -13.02
CA LYS A 10 -15.81 -17.44 -13.57
C LYS A 10 -15.97 -16.52 -14.78
N THR A 11 -16.86 -16.87 -15.71
CA THR A 11 -17.12 -16.06 -16.90
C THR A 11 -17.62 -14.67 -16.53
N ASP A 12 -18.53 -14.57 -15.56
CA ASP A 12 -19.09 -13.30 -15.11
C ASP A 12 -18.04 -12.39 -14.45
N PHE A 13 -17.13 -12.95 -13.64
CA PHE A 13 -16.04 -12.16 -13.05
C PHE A 13 -15.02 -11.70 -14.10
N LEU A 14 -14.73 -12.52 -15.11
CA LEU A 14 -13.67 -12.25 -16.09
C LEU A 14 -14.12 -11.44 -17.30
N GLN A 15 -15.43 -11.27 -17.53
CA GLN A 15 -15.93 -10.51 -18.69
C GLN A 15 -15.50 -9.03 -18.70
N TYR A 16 -15.13 -8.49 -17.53
CA TYR A 16 -14.74 -7.10 -17.32
C TYR A 16 -13.23 -6.87 -17.19
N GLU A 17 -12.40 -7.88 -17.46
CA GLU A 17 -10.94 -7.81 -17.29
C GLU A 17 -10.31 -6.65 -18.10
N LYS A 18 -10.96 -6.25 -19.21
CA LYS A 18 -10.51 -5.16 -20.10
C LYS A 18 -11.01 -3.77 -19.69
N THR A 19 -11.87 -3.63 -18.68
CA THR A 19 -12.35 -2.33 -18.21
C THR A 19 -11.17 -1.57 -17.63
N GLU A 20 -10.72 -0.47 -18.26
CA GLU A 20 -9.54 0.30 -17.80
C GLU A 20 -9.82 1.15 -16.56
N ASP A 21 -11.03 1.72 -16.46
CA ASP A 21 -11.46 2.53 -15.33
C ASP A 21 -11.58 1.66 -14.07
N LYS A 22 -10.74 1.96 -13.07
CA LYS A 22 -10.67 1.22 -11.81
C LYS A 22 -11.97 1.26 -11.02
N VAL A 23 -12.67 2.39 -11.02
CA VAL A 23 -13.90 2.59 -10.24
C VAL A 23 -15.03 1.78 -10.84
N GLU A 24 -15.17 1.83 -12.16
CA GLU A 24 -16.15 1.04 -12.90
C GLU A 24 -15.83 -0.45 -12.80
N TYR A 25 -14.56 -0.85 -12.89
CA TYR A 25 -14.16 -2.25 -12.73
C TYR A 25 -14.52 -2.81 -11.35
N LEU A 26 -14.19 -2.08 -10.28
CA LEU A 26 -14.57 -2.51 -8.92
C LEU A 26 -16.09 -2.59 -8.75
N LYS A 27 -16.84 -1.64 -9.31
CA LYS A 27 -18.31 -1.67 -9.26
C LYS A 27 -18.89 -2.90 -9.97
N GLN A 28 -18.35 -3.25 -11.14
CA GLN A 28 -18.74 -4.46 -11.88
C GLN A 28 -18.45 -5.73 -11.09
N VAL A 29 -17.33 -5.76 -10.35
CA VAL A 29 -16.99 -6.86 -9.44
C VAL A 29 -17.97 -6.91 -8.26
N THR A 30 -18.31 -5.79 -7.62
CA THR A 30 -19.33 -5.73 -6.55
C THR A 30 -20.68 -6.28 -7.03
N GLU A 31 -21.10 -5.90 -8.24
CA GLU A 31 -22.34 -6.39 -8.86
C GLU A 31 -22.28 -7.91 -9.09
N THR A 32 -21.13 -8.43 -9.51
CA THR A 32 -20.89 -9.86 -9.72
C THR A 32 -20.89 -10.66 -8.41
N VAL A 33 -20.23 -10.13 -7.36
CA VAL A 33 -20.27 -10.71 -6.00
C VAL A 33 -21.70 -10.78 -5.49
N SER A 34 -22.48 -9.72 -5.72
CA SER A 34 -23.91 -9.67 -5.33
C SER A 34 -24.74 -10.69 -6.11
N LYS A 35 -24.50 -10.84 -7.42
CA LYS A 35 -25.20 -11.82 -8.28
C LYS A 35 -24.99 -13.25 -7.79
N HIS A 36 -23.79 -13.57 -7.33
CA HIS A 36 -23.37 -14.92 -6.93
C HIS A 36 -23.23 -15.10 -5.42
N CYS A 37 -23.85 -14.24 -4.62
CA CYS A 37 -23.75 -14.28 -3.16
C CYS A 37 -24.23 -15.63 -2.60
N ASN A 38 -23.47 -16.18 -1.65
CA ASN A 38 -23.60 -17.51 -1.06
C ASN A 38 -23.30 -18.69 -2.00
N ALA A 39 -22.86 -18.45 -3.23
CA ALA A 39 -22.26 -19.52 -4.03
C ALA A 39 -20.90 -19.93 -3.45
N SER A 40 -20.60 -21.22 -3.52
CA SER A 40 -19.35 -21.80 -3.06
C SER A 40 -18.56 -22.36 -4.23
N ILE A 41 -17.27 -22.02 -4.30
CA ILE A 41 -16.35 -22.48 -5.33
C ILE A 41 -15.20 -23.25 -4.69
N PRO A 42 -15.01 -24.54 -5.03
CA PRO A 42 -13.82 -25.26 -4.58
C PRO A 42 -12.58 -24.65 -5.22
N LEU A 43 -11.58 -24.31 -4.41
CA LEU A 43 -10.33 -23.76 -4.92
C LEU A 43 -9.36 -24.89 -5.29
N ARG A 44 -8.54 -24.63 -6.31
CA ARG A 44 -7.44 -25.53 -6.68
C ARG A 44 -6.34 -25.56 -5.60
N LYS A 45 -6.15 -24.43 -4.92
CA LYS A 45 -5.20 -24.25 -3.83
C LYS A 45 -5.75 -23.28 -2.79
N PRO A 46 -5.50 -23.51 -1.50
CA PRO A 46 -5.06 -24.79 -0.92
C PRO A 46 -6.09 -25.91 -1.20
N GLU A 47 -5.64 -27.15 -1.36
CA GLU A 47 -6.52 -28.28 -1.72
C GLU A 47 -7.56 -28.52 -0.61
N GLY A 48 -8.81 -28.74 -1.00
CA GLY A 48 -9.92 -28.94 -0.06
C GLY A 48 -10.55 -27.64 0.48
N SER A 49 -9.94 -26.48 0.20
CA SER A 49 -10.53 -25.19 0.56
C SER A 49 -11.67 -24.78 -0.38
N GLU A 50 -12.59 -24.00 0.17
CA GLU A 50 -13.77 -23.52 -0.53
C GLU A 50 -13.88 -22.00 -0.38
N TRP A 51 -14.03 -21.29 -1.50
CA TRP A 51 -14.34 -19.87 -1.51
C TRP A 51 -15.85 -19.68 -1.54
N LYS A 52 -16.41 -19.14 -0.46
CA LYS A 52 -17.79 -18.68 -0.37
C LYS A 52 -17.87 -17.22 -0.82
N ILE A 53 -18.58 -16.98 -1.91
CA ILE A 53 -18.76 -15.66 -2.50
C ILE A 53 -19.76 -14.85 -1.68
N GLY A 54 -19.44 -13.59 -1.45
CA GLY A 54 -20.33 -12.63 -0.81
C GLY A 54 -19.57 -11.38 -0.37
N GLY A 55 -20.31 -10.40 0.16
CA GLY A 55 -19.71 -9.22 0.73
C GLY A 55 -19.19 -9.49 2.14
N GLN A 56 -19.19 -8.45 2.98
CA GLN A 56 -18.77 -8.57 4.37
C GLN A 56 -19.65 -9.52 5.20
N ASP A 57 -20.93 -9.64 4.82
CA ASP A 57 -21.96 -10.44 5.49
C ASP A 57 -21.67 -11.94 5.54
N VAL A 58 -20.88 -12.46 4.59
CA VAL A 58 -20.47 -13.88 4.59
C VAL A 58 -19.18 -14.15 5.36
N THR A 59 -18.55 -13.10 5.92
CA THR A 59 -17.29 -13.19 6.66
C THR A 59 -17.53 -13.21 8.18
N CYS A 60 -16.50 -13.60 8.93
CA CYS A 60 -16.48 -13.52 10.39
C CYS A 60 -16.48 -12.07 10.93
N TYR A 61 -16.39 -11.06 10.05
CA TYR A 61 -16.46 -9.62 10.37
C TYR A 61 -17.80 -8.99 9.98
N SER A 62 -18.86 -9.77 9.81
CA SER A 62 -20.19 -9.28 9.37
C SER A 62 -20.78 -8.18 10.28
N GLU A 63 -20.40 -8.14 11.55
CA GLU A 63 -20.87 -7.15 12.54
C GLU A 63 -19.93 -5.94 12.71
N ASP A 64 -18.77 -5.91 12.05
CA ASP A 64 -17.75 -4.87 12.22
C ASP A 64 -17.73 -3.89 11.04
N ASP A 65 -18.56 -2.86 11.11
CA ASP A 65 -18.76 -1.86 10.04
C ASP A 65 -17.51 -1.05 9.64
N GLY A 66 -16.40 -1.18 10.37
CA GLY A 66 -15.14 -0.48 10.15
C GLY A 66 -14.04 -1.28 9.46
N THR A 67 -14.00 -2.62 9.61
CA THR A 67 -12.78 -3.42 9.32
C THR A 67 -12.29 -3.30 7.89
N VAL A 68 -13.21 -3.33 6.91
CA VAL A 68 -12.85 -3.35 5.48
C VAL A 68 -12.18 -2.05 5.05
N LYS A 69 -12.69 -0.92 5.55
CA LYS A 69 -12.08 0.39 5.30
C LYS A 69 -10.70 0.48 5.95
N GLU A 70 -10.55 -0.07 7.16
CA GLU A 70 -9.25 -0.12 7.84
C GLU A 70 -8.20 -0.91 7.04
N TRP A 71 -8.58 -2.03 6.43
CA TRP A 71 -7.68 -2.83 5.61
C TRP A 71 -7.11 -2.06 4.43
N GLY A 72 -7.96 -1.37 3.68
CA GLY A 72 -7.54 -0.52 2.56
C GLY A 72 -6.69 0.69 2.96
N ILE A 73 -6.74 1.11 4.24
CA ILE A 73 -5.99 2.27 4.75
C ILE A 73 -4.66 1.87 5.38
N PHE A 74 -4.65 0.82 6.20
CA PHE A 74 -3.54 0.54 7.12
C PHE A 74 -2.62 -0.58 6.66
N TYR A 75 -3.07 -1.49 5.81
CA TYR A 75 -2.29 -2.69 5.50
C TYR A 75 -1.47 -2.56 4.23
N LEU A 76 -1.85 -1.74 3.26
CA LEU A 76 -1.02 -1.53 2.07
C LEU A 76 -0.17 -0.26 2.20
N PRO A 77 0.94 -0.14 1.43
CA PRO A 77 1.79 1.05 1.43
C PRO A 77 1.05 2.34 1.04
N GLU A 78 0.02 2.22 0.21
CA GLU A 78 -0.85 3.31 -0.21
C GLU A 78 -2.29 3.07 0.26
N ILE A 79 -3.05 4.15 0.45
CA ILE A 79 -4.48 4.05 0.73
C ILE A 79 -5.19 3.62 -0.55
N VAL A 80 -5.84 2.47 -0.51
CA VAL A 80 -6.50 1.86 -1.67
C VAL A 80 -7.97 1.56 -1.39
N LYS A 81 -8.76 1.48 -2.46
CA LYS A 81 -10.09 0.88 -2.39
C LYS A 81 -10.00 -0.63 -2.60
N MET A 82 -10.73 -1.38 -1.79
CA MET A 82 -10.86 -2.83 -1.88
C MET A 82 -12.34 -3.22 -1.95
N GLU A 83 -12.62 -4.32 -2.64
CA GLU A 83 -13.93 -4.97 -2.71
C GLU A 83 -13.82 -6.38 -2.12
N ILE A 84 -14.71 -6.74 -1.18
CA ILE A 84 -14.73 -8.10 -0.63
C ILE A 84 -15.29 -9.04 -1.68
N LEU A 85 -14.53 -10.11 -1.94
CA LEU A 85 -14.93 -11.21 -2.80
C LEU A 85 -15.60 -12.35 -2.01
N GLY A 86 -15.33 -12.42 -0.71
CA GLY A 86 -15.96 -13.34 0.23
C GLY A 86 -14.95 -13.93 1.22
N ALA A 87 -15.24 -15.12 1.70
CA ALA A 87 -14.42 -15.84 2.67
C ALA A 87 -14.01 -17.22 2.15
N VAL A 88 -12.80 -17.64 2.50
CA VAL A 88 -12.28 -18.97 2.18
C VAL A 88 -12.29 -19.81 3.44
N GLU A 89 -12.93 -20.96 3.36
CA GLU A 89 -13.11 -21.92 4.45
C GLU A 89 -12.41 -23.24 4.15
N ASN A 90 -12.43 -24.17 5.12
CA ASN A 90 -11.81 -25.49 5.02
C ASN A 90 -10.30 -25.44 4.74
N LEU A 91 -9.63 -24.46 5.34
CA LEU A 91 -8.20 -24.25 5.19
C LEU A 91 -7.42 -25.33 5.97
N PRO A 92 -6.31 -25.84 5.42
CA PRO A 92 -5.48 -26.85 6.09
C PRO A 92 -4.60 -26.27 7.22
N PHE A 93 -4.75 -24.99 7.53
CA PHE A 93 -4.00 -24.25 8.54
C PHE A 93 -4.95 -23.39 9.38
N PRO A 94 -4.60 -23.09 10.64
CA PRO A 94 -5.43 -22.26 11.49
C PRO A 94 -5.37 -20.80 11.04
N THR A 95 -6.53 -20.14 11.03
CA THR A 95 -6.67 -18.68 11.00
C THR A 95 -7.48 -18.24 12.22
N GLU A 96 -7.48 -16.95 12.57
CA GLU A 96 -8.10 -16.45 13.81
C GLU A 96 -9.57 -16.89 13.95
N CYS A 97 -10.34 -16.80 12.86
CA CYS A 97 -11.76 -17.17 12.82
C CYS A 97 -12.08 -18.38 11.92
N GLY A 98 -11.07 -19.11 11.45
CA GLY A 98 -11.23 -20.24 10.52
C GLY A 98 -11.56 -19.84 9.07
N GLN A 99 -11.56 -18.54 8.76
CA GLN A 99 -11.73 -17.98 7.43
C GLN A 99 -10.49 -17.18 6.99
N LEU A 100 -10.24 -17.12 5.67
CA LEU A 100 -9.44 -16.06 5.04
C LEU A 100 -10.39 -15.14 4.28
N VAL A 101 -10.41 -13.84 4.61
CA VAL A 101 -11.23 -12.88 3.87
C VAL A 101 -10.49 -12.45 2.62
N ILE A 102 -11.05 -12.73 1.45
CA ILE A 102 -10.42 -12.38 0.17
C ILE A 102 -11.04 -11.14 -0.45
N MET A 103 -10.20 -10.29 -1.02
CA MET A 103 -10.55 -8.98 -1.52
C MET A 103 -9.85 -8.69 -2.84
N LEU A 104 -10.52 -7.94 -3.71
CA LEU A 104 -9.93 -7.36 -4.90
C LEU A 104 -9.55 -5.90 -4.62
N CYS A 105 -8.30 -5.55 -4.86
CA CYS A 105 -7.84 -4.17 -4.78
C CYS A 105 -8.00 -3.46 -6.14
N GLU A 106 -8.04 -2.12 -6.13
CA GLU A 106 -8.08 -1.30 -7.35
C GLU A 106 -6.85 -1.48 -8.28
N ASP A 107 -5.77 -2.07 -7.78
CA ASP A 107 -4.60 -2.50 -8.56
C ASP A 107 -4.82 -3.83 -9.30
N ARG A 108 -6.01 -4.44 -9.16
CA ARG A 108 -6.48 -5.72 -9.70
C ARG A 108 -5.85 -6.96 -9.09
N HIS A 109 -5.02 -6.82 -8.07
CA HIS A 109 -4.52 -7.95 -7.31
C HIS A 109 -5.56 -8.45 -6.31
N VAL A 110 -5.46 -9.74 -5.98
CA VAL A 110 -6.29 -10.35 -4.95
C VAL A 110 -5.47 -10.47 -3.67
N TYR A 111 -6.01 -9.93 -2.60
CA TYR A 111 -5.44 -9.98 -1.27
C TYR A 111 -6.29 -10.87 -0.34
N ALA A 112 -5.68 -11.45 0.68
CA ALA A 112 -6.35 -12.18 1.75
C ALA A 112 -5.95 -11.64 3.12
N TYR A 113 -6.91 -11.49 4.01
CA TYR A 113 -6.69 -11.17 5.42
C TYR A 113 -6.92 -12.42 6.28
N ASP A 114 -5.97 -12.72 7.18
CA ASP A 114 -5.97 -13.94 8.00
C ASP A 114 -6.35 -13.72 9.48
N GLY A 115 -6.62 -12.47 9.85
CA GLY A 115 -6.85 -12.03 11.23
C GLY A 115 -5.74 -11.11 11.76
N GLU A 116 -4.54 -11.20 11.21
CA GLU A 116 -3.38 -10.41 11.66
C GLU A 116 -2.68 -9.69 10.50
N GLU A 117 -2.43 -10.40 9.40
CA GLU A 117 -1.63 -10.00 8.25
C GLU A 117 -2.49 -9.90 6.97
N MET A 118 -2.06 -9.04 6.04
CA MET A 118 -2.61 -8.96 4.68
C MET A 118 -1.64 -9.64 3.72
N HIS A 119 -2.14 -10.59 2.92
CA HIS A 119 -1.36 -11.38 1.98
C HIS A 119 -1.75 -11.05 0.54
N LEU A 120 -0.79 -10.82 -0.34
CA LEU A 120 -1.01 -10.86 -1.77
C LEU A 120 -1.09 -12.32 -2.22
N VAL A 121 -2.28 -12.81 -2.58
CA VAL A 121 -2.56 -14.25 -2.76
C VAL A 121 -2.80 -14.67 -4.20
N ALA A 122 -3.16 -13.73 -5.08
CA ALA A 122 -3.21 -13.96 -6.52
C ALA A 122 -2.91 -12.68 -7.29
N SER A 123 -2.31 -12.83 -8.47
CA SER A 123 -1.95 -11.68 -9.31
C SER A 123 -3.16 -11.01 -9.99
N SER A 124 -4.26 -11.75 -10.12
CA SER A 124 -5.52 -11.28 -10.70
C SER A 124 -6.68 -12.22 -10.33
N LEU A 125 -7.93 -11.82 -10.61
CA LEU A 125 -9.08 -12.74 -10.53
C LEU A 125 -8.90 -13.97 -11.42
N LYS A 126 -8.32 -13.81 -12.61
CA LYS A 126 -8.06 -14.92 -13.52
C LYS A 126 -7.12 -15.94 -12.88
N ASP A 127 -6.05 -15.45 -12.25
CA ASP A 127 -5.09 -16.29 -11.52
C ASP A 127 -5.74 -16.99 -10.32
N LEU A 128 -6.62 -16.29 -9.58
CA LEU A 128 -7.41 -16.90 -8.50
C LEU A 128 -8.24 -18.09 -9.00
N PHE A 129 -8.94 -17.95 -10.13
CA PHE A 129 -9.74 -19.04 -10.71
C PHE A 129 -8.88 -20.17 -11.30
N ASP A 130 -7.77 -19.84 -11.94
CA ASP A 130 -6.92 -20.82 -12.66
C ASP A 130 -5.94 -21.56 -11.74
N SER A 131 -5.41 -20.88 -10.73
CA SER A 131 -4.32 -21.37 -9.86
C SER A 131 -4.76 -21.59 -8.41
N GLY A 132 -5.85 -20.95 -7.98
CA GLY A 132 -6.24 -20.88 -6.57
C GLY A 132 -5.49 -19.78 -5.82
N LEU A 133 -5.45 -19.91 -4.49
CA LEU A 133 -4.74 -18.99 -3.61
C LEU A 133 -3.32 -19.48 -3.36
N GLN A 134 -2.35 -18.57 -3.51
CA GLN A 134 -1.01 -18.75 -2.96
C GLN A 134 -1.06 -18.31 -1.48
N TYR A 135 -1.04 -19.27 -0.56
CA TYR A 135 -1.00 -19.01 0.88
C TYR A 135 0.10 -19.85 1.55
N PRO A 136 1.02 -19.24 2.33
CA PRO A 136 1.20 -17.79 2.52
C PRO A 136 1.44 -17.04 1.20
N GLY A 137 1.05 -15.76 1.17
CA GLY A 137 1.05 -14.90 -0.02
C GLY A 137 2.44 -14.61 -0.60
N PHE A 138 2.47 -14.09 -1.84
CA PHE A 138 3.67 -13.61 -2.53
C PHE A 138 4.35 -12.47 -1.78
N SER A 139 3.54 -11.63 -1.14
CA SER A 139 3.93 -10.53 -0.27
C SER A 139 3.03 -10.54 0.96
N ILE A 140 3.59 -10.11 2.09
CA ILE A 140 2.90 -10.05 3.38
C ILE A 140 3.05 -8.62 3.89
N TYR A 141 1.94 -8.07 4.38
CA TYR A 141 1.86 -6.70 4.84
C TYR A 141 1.26 -6.63 6.24
N TYR A 142 1.79 -5.71 7.04
CA TYR A 142 1.44 -5.53 8.44
C TYR A 142 0.62 -4.26 8.66
N ARG A 143 -0.19 -4.23 9.72
CA ARG A 143 -0.90 -3.01 10.07
C ARG A 143 0.07 -1.84 10.26
N GLY A 144 -0.17 -0.75 9.54
CA GLY A 144 0.64 0.46 9.55
C GLY A 144 1.69 0.57 8.43
N GLU A 145 1.63 -0.28 7.39
CA GLU A 145 2.51 -0.16 6.21
C GLU A 145 2.55 1.26 5.64
N CYS A 146 1.39 1.92 5.54
CA CYS A 146 1.26 3.27 4.99
C CYS A 146 2.03 4.36 5.78
N PHE A 147 2.50 4.07 7.00
CA PHE A 147 3.28 5.02 7.81
C PHE A 147 4.79 4.81 7.73
N LYS A 148 5.28 3.76 7.03
CA LYS A 148 6.72 3.50 6.94
C LYS A 148 7.49 4.67 6.33
N ASP A 149 6.91 5.32 5.32
CA ASP A 149 7.54 6.49 4.68
C ASP A 149 7.48 7.75 5.55
N MET A 150 6.43 7.94 6.34
CA MET A 150 6.34 9.06 7.29
C MET A 150 7.50 9.04 8.30
N VAL A 151 7.82 7.86 8.83
CA VAL A 151 8.95 7.68 9.76
C VAL A 151 10.28 8.03 9.08
N ARG A 152 10.43 7.65 7.81
CA ARG A 152 11.62 7.95 7.01
C ARG A 152 11.75 9.44 6.71
N ILE A 153 10.66 10.10 6.33
CA ILE A 153 10.62 11.55 6.04
C ILE A 153 10.98 12.34 7.29
N GLN A 154 10.35 12.04 8.44
CA GLN A 154 10.67 12.74 9.70
C GLN A 154 12.14 12.61 10.09
N LYS A 155 12.76 11.45 9.82
CA LYS A 155 14.20 11.25 10.05
C LYS A 155 15.03 12.16 9.14
N LEU A 156 14.71 12.21 7.85
CA LEU A 156 15.39 13.04 6.86
C LEU A 156 15.22 14.54 7.17
N GLU A 157 14.04 14.98 7.61
CA GLU A 157 13.79 16.37 8.01
C GLU A 157 14.64 16.78 9.22
N LYS A 158 14.78 15.91 10.22
CA LYS A 158 15.65 16.15 11.37
C LYS A 158 17.11 16.30 10.94
N GLU A 159 17.61 15.39 10.11
CA GLU A 159 18.97 15.43 9.56
C GLU A 159 19.19 16.71 8.74
N HIS A 160 18.21 17.11 7.92
CA HIS A 160 18.26 18.36 7.15
C HIS A 160 18.32 19.59 8.05
N GLN A 161 17.50 19.66 9.10
CA GLN A 161 17.51 20.77 10.05
C GLN A 161 18.83 20.88 10.81
N GLU A 162 19.43 19.77 11.21
CA GLU A 162 20.76 19.76 11.85
C GLU A 162 21.83 20.29 10.91
N LEU A 163 21.83 19.84 9.64
CA LEU A 163 22.76 20.31 8.64
C LEU A 163 22.64 21.83 8.38
N LEU A 164 21.42 22.35 8.29
CA LEU A 164 21.17 23.79 8.17
C LEU A 164 21.71 24.57 9.38
N LYS A 165 21.50 24.09 10.61
CA LYS A 165 22.04 24.71 11.82
C LYS A 165 23.57 24.75 11.80
N THR A 166 24.21 23.65 11.42
CA THR A 166 25.67 23.57 11.30
C THR A 166 26.19 24.53 10.24
N LEU A 167 25.56 24.59 9.06
CA LEU A 167 25.94 25.54 8.01
C LEU A 167 25.78 26.99 8.45
N GLN A 168 24.69 27.32 9.15
CA GLN A 168 24.47 28.67 9.71
C GLN A 168 25.55 29.04 10.75
N GLN A 169 25.93 28.11 11.64
CA GLN A 169 27.01 28.33 12.60
C GLN A 169 28.35 28.56 11.90
N ARG A 170 28.68 27.74 10.89
CA ARG A 170 29.90 27.92 10.09
C ARG A 170 29.92 29.25 9.35
N LEU A 171 28.78 29.65 8.76
CA LEU A 171 28.66 30.94 8.07
C LEU A 171 28.93 32.11 9.03
N LYS A 172 28.40 32.05 10.26
CA LYS A 172 28.66 33.07 11.29
C LYS A 172 30.15 33.16 11.65
N LEU A 173 30.84 32.03 11.77
CA LEU A 173 32.29 31.99 12.05
C LEU A 173 33.14 32.56 10.90
N ILE A 174 32.71 32.36 9.65
CA ILE A 174 33.38 32.93 8.47
C ILE A 174 33.12 34.44 8.36
N GLN A 175 31.92 34.89 8.77
CA GLN A 175 31.50 36.28 8.68
C GLN A 175 31.90 37.13 9.89
N SER A 176 32.29 36.52 11.02
CA SER A 176 32.90 37.24 12.12
C SER A 176 34.30 37.72 11.71
N PRO A 177 34.56 39.03 11.66
CA PRO A 177 35.91 39.52 11.44
C PRO A 177 36.78 39.05 12.62
N GLN A 178 37.95 38.48 12.33
CA GLN A 178 38.88 38.10 13.38
C GLN A 178 39.27 39.36 14.17
N ALA A 179 38.67 39.51 15.34
CA ALA A 179 39.11 40.42 16.38
C ALA A 179 40.26 39.74 17.14
N SER A 180 41.40 39.61 16.47
CA SER A 180 42.69 39.42 17.13
C SER A 180 43.64 40.38 16.45
N GLY A 181 44.01 41.43 17.20
CA GLY A 181 44.87 42.50 16.73
C GLY A 181 46.18 41.97 16.16
N GLY A 182 46.40 42.30 14.91
CA GLY A 182 47.69 42.25 14.22
C GLY A 182 47.50 43.10 12.98
N GLN A 183 48.30 44.15 12.82
CA GLN A 183 48.32 44.93 11.58
C GLN A 183 48.55 43.96 10.42
N VAL A 184 47.55 43.81 9.54
CA VAL A 184 47.72 43.12 8.26
C VAL A 184 47.43 44.15 7.19
N GLU A 185 48.47 44.38 6.38
CA GLU A 185 48.45 45.27 5.23
C GLU A 185 47.31 44.94 4.28
N ASP A 186 46.79 46.01 3.71
CA ASP A 186 45.79 46.05 2.65
C ASP A 186 46.26 45.23 1.44
N VAL A 187 45.73 44.01 1.30
CA VAL A 187 45.74 43.29 0.03
C VAL A 187 44.35 42.72 -0.20
N GLY A 188 43.53 43.49 -0.91
CA GLY A 188 42.54 42.99 -1.85
C GLY A 188 41.47 42.03 -1.30
N SER A 189 40.22 42.48 -1.45
CA SER A 189 39.11 41.61 -1.88
C SER A 189 38.18 40.94 -0.86
N VAL A 190 38.11 41.34 0.41
CA VAL A 190 36.90 41.02 1.22
C VAL A 190 35.62 41.57 0.54
N SER A 191 35.75 42.67 -0.19
CA SER A 191 34.72 43.26 -1.06
C SER A 191 34.38 42.42 -2.30
N MET A 192 35.34 41.66 -2.85
CA MET A 192 35.14 40.82 -4.03
C MET A 192 34.44 39.51 -3.67
N TRP A 193 34.78 38.90 -2.53
CA TRP A 193 34.07 37.73 -2.01
C TRP A 193 32.61 38.06 -1.64
N LYS A 194 32.35 39.23 -1.03
CA LYS A 194 30.97 39.73 -0.81
C LYS A 194 30.19 39.94 -2.10
N ARG A 195 30.83 40.41 -3.18
CA ARG A 195 30.20 40.53 -4.51
C ARG A 195 29.88 39.17 -5.13
N MET A 196 30.79 38.20 -5.04
CA MET A 196 30.57 36.86 -5.59
C MET A 196 29.44 36.11 -4.87
N LEU A 197 29.36 36.22 -3.53
CA LEU A 197 28.29 35.59 -2.75
C LEU A 197 26.91 36.17 -3.09
N LYS A 198 26.84 37.50 -3.33
CA LYS A 198 25.60 38.18 -3.74
C LYS A 198 25.11 37.73 -5.13
N MET A 199 26.03 37.48 -6.07
CA MET A 199 25.68 36.96 -7.38
C MET A 199 25.21 35.50 -7.36
N PHE A 200 25.73 34.67 -6.45
CA PHE A 200 25.36 33.26 -6.36
C PHE A 200 23.96 33.07 -5.77
N VAL A 201 23.59 33.89 -4.79
CA VAL A 201 22.24 33.88 -4.19
C VAL A 201 21.15 34.33 -5.17
N GLN A 202 21.48 35.22 -6.12
CA GLN A 202 20.51 35.75 -7.11
C GLN A 202 20.27 34.84 -8.33
N LYS A 203 21.07 33.78 -8.52
CA LYS A 203 20.92 32.84 -9.64
C LYS A 203 20.21 31.52 -9.28
N THR A 204 19.80 31.35 -8.02
CA THR A 204 19.25 30.08 -7.50
C THR A 204 17.82 30.22 -6.97
N ILE A 205 17.08 31.27 -7.38
CA ILE A 205 15.63 31.41 -7.23
C ILE A 205 15.04 31.58 -8.63
#